data_AF-A0A0K0DXN4-F1
#
_entry.id   AF-A0A0K0DXN4-F1
#
_cell.length_a   1.000
_cell.length_b   1.000
_cell.length_c   1.000
_cell.angle_alpha   90.00
_cell.angle_beta   90.00
_cell.angle_gamma   90.00
#
_symmetry.space_group_name_H-M   'P 1'
#
loop_
_entity.id
_entity.type
_entity.pdbx_description
1 polymer ?
#
loop_
_entity_poly.entity_id
_entity_poly.type
_entity_poly.pdbx_seq_one_letter_code
_entity_poly.pdbx_strand_id
1 'polypeptide(L)'
;MNKIFIFIIGFLLFISSTYSCLSSGLCGGTPSCAPPPPPPVCARSGCSSGYSCGQYGCFQASKARMSGSKIITFGKDDNLLSKDNRKINNEKLWQISAMEADEQFYQCCVDNQLPDSCLNKCSYTGYTRDSIRNMFMRLDACPLQAASVIHFCAAKGQNHLQCCGSRGVHTTLAGPKCLIFCDQTPGNVTQLDFSYLPCYERFEEMKSCFYNNVFTSLINNKYKKLAKQ
;
A
#
# COMPACT_ATOMS: atom_id res chain seq x y z
N MET A 1 15.77 -35.84 -53.85
CA MET A 1 14.74 -35.74 -52.79
C MET A 1 15.32 -35.75 -51.38
N ASN A 2 16.35 -36.55 -51.04
CA ASN A 2 16.92 -36.59 -49.68
C ASN A 2 17.56 -35.28 -49.16
N LYS A 3 18.18 -34.46 -50.03
CA LYS A 3 18.86 -33.24 -49.57
C LYS A 3 17.91 -32.14 -49.06
N ILE A 4 16.69 -32.10 -49.61
CA ILE A 4 15.64 -31.13 -49.19
C ILE A 4 15.05 -31.55 -47.85
N PHE A 5 14.84 -32.86 -47.64
CA PHE A 5 14.34 -33.38 -46.37
C PHE A 5 15.32 -33.14 -45.21
N ILE A 6 16.63 -33.30 -45.45
CA ILE A 6 17.67 -33.01 -44.46
C ILE A 6 17.69 -31.52 -44.09
N PHE A 7 17.49 -30.63 -45.06
CA PHE A 7 17.41 -29.18 -44.82
C PHE A 7 16.17 -28.79 -44.00
N ILE A 8 15.01 -29.41 -44.29
CA ILE A 8 13.75 -29.15 -43.55
C ILE A 8 13.84 -29.65 -42.11
N ILE A 9 14.42 -30.84 -41.88
CA ILE A 9 14.64 -31.37 -40.53
C ILE A 9 15.65 -30.53 -39.75
N GLY A 10 16.73 -30.07 -40.39
CA GLY A 10 17.70 -29.15 -39.80
C GLY A 10 17.09 -27.80 -39.42
N PHE A 11 16.22 -27.25 -40.26
CA PHE A 11 15.51 -26.00 -40.01
C PHE A 11 14.49 -26.12 -38.87
N LEU A 12 13.74 -27.22 -38.79
CA LEU A 12 12.80 -27.49 -37.69
C LEU A 12 13.50 -27.68 -36.33
N LEU A 13 14.69 -28.31 -36.32
CA LEU A 13 15.51 -28.43 -35.11
C LEU A 13 16.06 -27.07 -34.65
N PHE A 14 16.40 -26.18 -35.59
CA PHE A 14 16.86 -24.81 -35.29
C PHE A 14 15.76 -23.94 -34.67
N ILE A 15 14.52 -24.03 -35.17
CA ILE A 15 13.38 -23.29 -34.62
C ILE A 15 13.02 -23.82 -33.20
N SER A 16 13.19 -25.12 -32.95
CA SER A 16 12.98 -25.71 -31.62
C SER A 16 13.95 -25.17 -30.56
N SER A 17 15.17 -24.77 -30.97
CA SER A 17 16.16 -24.16 -30.07
C SER A 17 15.91 -22.68 -29.79
N THR A 18 15.13 -21.97 -30.62
CA THR A 18 14.83 -20.54 -30.41
C THR A 18 13.57 -20.31 -29.58
N TYR A 19 12.66 -21.28 -29.47
CA TYR A 19 11.48 -21.18 -28.59
C TYR A 19 11.82 -21.19 -27.09
N SER A 20 13.05 -21.55 -26.70
CA SER A 20 13.48 -21.52 -25.29
C SER A 20 14.07 -20.18 -24.85
N CYS A 21 14.23 -19.20 -25.74
CA CYS A 21 14.93 -17.96 -25.43
C CYS A 21 14.24 -16.70 -25.97
N LEU A 22 12.90 -16.66 -25.97
CA LEU A 22 12.16 -15.45 -26.32
C LEU A 22 11.02 -15.16 -25.33
N SER A 23 11.37 -14.89 -24.07
CA SER A 23 10.76 -13.79 -23.29
C SER A 23 11.46 -13.68 -21.93
N SER A 24 12.12 -12.54 -21.71
CA SER A 24 12.45 -11.96 -20.40
C SER A 24 13.33 -12.77 -19.43
N GLY A 25 14.63 -12.49 -19.40
CA GLY A 25 15.46 -12.88 -18.26
C GLY A 25 16.91 -12.47 -18.39
N LEU A 26 17.35 -11.56 -17.53
CA LEU A 26 18.76 -11.32 -17.28
C LEU A 26 19.46 -12.65 -16.93
N CYS A 27 20.66 -12.83 -17.48
CA CYS A 27 21.56 -13.96 -17.22
C CYS A 27 21.82 -14.19 -15.73
N GLY A 28 21.61 -15.44 -15.27
CA GLY A 28 22.08 -15.97 -14.00
C GLY A 28 21.89 -17.49 -13.98
N GLY A 29 22.90 -18.23 -14.42
CA GLY A 29 22.81 -19.66 -14.74
C GLY A 29 22.65 -20.59 -13.54
N THR A 30 21.39 -20.89 -13.17
CA THR A 30 21.02 -22.10 -12.39
C THR A 30 19.62 -22.58 -12.82
N PRO A 31 19.32 -23.90 -12.76
CA PRO A 31 18.10 -24.50 -13.32
C PRO A 31 16.89 -24.46 -12.37
N SER A 32 16.87 -23.57 -11.38
CA SER A 32 15.82 -23.52 -10.36
C SER A 32 15.35 -22.09 -10.14
N CYS A 33 14.01 -21.91 -10.11
CA CYS A 33 13.38 -20.65 -9.74
C CYS A 33 13.93 -20.20 -8.38
N ALA A 34 14.63 -19.06 -8.36
CA ALA A 34 15.14 -18.50 -7.13
C ALA A 34 13.96 -18.28 -6.15
N PRO A 35 14.06 -18.74 -4.90
CA PRO A 35 13.06 -18.42 -3.89
C PRO A 35 12.97 -16.90 -3.75
N PRO A 36 11.78 -16.36 -3.37
CA PRO A 36 11.65 -14.93 -3.09
C PRO A 36 12.74 -14.51 -2.10
N PRO A 37 13.39 -13.35 -2.31
CA PRO A 37 14.47 -12.94 -1.43
C PRO A 37 13.95 -12.87 0.01
N PRO A 38 14.73 -13.36 0.98
CA PRO A 38 14.36 -13.29 2.38
C PRO A 38 14.09 -11.82 2.75
N PRO A 39 13.14 -11.57 3.69
CA PRO A 39 12.92 -10.22 4.18
C PRO A 39 14.26 -9.66 4.71
N PRO A 40 14.53 -8.35 4.53
CA PRO A 40 15.74 -7.73 5.04
C PRO A 40 15.73 -7.83 6.57
N VAL A 41 16.47 -8.81 7.10
CA VAL A 41 16.69 -8.99 8.54
C VAL A 41 17.82 -8.09 8.99
N CYS A 42 17.62 -7.32 10.06
CA CYS A 42 18.70 -6.54 10.64
C CYS A 42 19.78 -7.52 11.14
N ALA A 43 21.02 -7.32 10.72
CA ALA A 43 22.16 -8.01 11.33
C ALA A 43 22.16 -7.71 12.84
N ARG A 44 22.59 -8.69 13.64
CA ARG A 44 22.51 -8.77 15.13
C ARG A 44 23.16 -7.60 15.90
N SER A 45 23.63 -6.55 15.21
CA SER A 45 24.34 -5.37 15.73
C SER A 45 23.92 -4.02 15.09
N GLY A 46 22.80 -3.93 14.37
CA GLY A 46 22.67 -2.91 13.30
C GLY A 46 21.67 -1.76 13.41
N CYS A 47 20.96 -1.51 14.51
CA CYS A 47 20.05 -0.35 14.60
C CYS A 47 20.65 0.74 15.49
N SER A 48 20.61 2.00 15.04
CA SER A 48 21.05 3.16 15.82
C SER A 48 20.27 3.30 17.13
N SER A 49 20.85 3.98 18.12
CA SER A 49 20.19 4.23 19.41
C SER A 49 18.77 4.82 19.21
N GLY A 50 17.77 4.26 19.89
CA GLY A 50 16.35 4.62 19.74
C GLY A 50 15.57 3.80 18.69
N TYR A 51 16.24 2.94 17.93
CA TYR A 51 15.63 2.03 16.96
C TYR A 51 15.72 0.57 17.42
N SER A 52 14.70 -0.22 17.10
CA SER A 52 14.64 -1.66 17.32
C SER A 52 14.52 -2.40 16.00
N CYS A 53 14.96 -3.64 15.99
CA CYS A 53 14.86 -4.48 14.80
C CYS A 53 13.46 -5.08 14.69
N GLY A 54 12.83 -4.93 13.54
CA GLY A 54 11.54 -5.52 13.19
C GLY A 54 11.61 -6.33 11.89
N GLN A 55 10.44 -6.80 11.44
CA GLN A 55 10.33 -7.66 10.25
C GLN A 55 10.77 -6.97 8.94
N TYR A 56 10.67 -5.63 8.89
CA TYR A 56 10.96 -4.82 7.70
C TYR A 56 12.23 -3.98 7.83
N GLY A 57 13.07 -4.26 8.83
CA GLY A 57 14.28 -3.50 9.15
C GLY A 57 14.20 -2.77 10.49
N CYS A 58 15.02 -1.74 10.66
CA CYS A 58 15.04 -0.93 11.87
C CYS A 58 13.84 0.02 11.90
N PHE A 59 13.05 -0.04 12.98
CA PHE A 59 11.95 0.89 13.25
C PHE A 59 12.22 1.63 14.56
N GLN A 60 11.65 2.81 14.72
CA GLN A 60 11.84 3.59 15.93
C GLN A 60 11.10 2.94 17.11
N ALA A 61 11.84 2.37 18.07
CA ALA A 61 11.29 1.63 19.20
C ALA A 61 10.53 2.54 20.17
N SER A 62 11.05 3.75 20.32
CA SER A 62 10.51 4.82 21.14
C SER A 62 9.97 5.93 20.27
N LYS A 63 9.05 5.60 19.35
CA LYS A 63 8.01 6.57 19.02
C LYS A 63 7.04 6.60 20.20
N ALA A 64 7.52 7.08 21.36
CA ALA A 64 6.66 7.47 22.47
C ALA A 64 5.56 8.25 21.82
N ARG A 65 4.31 7.76 21.94
CA ARG A 65 3.13 8.31 21.26
C ARG A 65 3.30 9.82 21.23
N MET A 66 3.80 10.37 20.13
CA MET A 66 3.72 11.80 19.86
C MET A 66 2.30 12.02 19.35
N SER A 67 1.33 11.43 20.05
CA SER A 67 -0.03 11.88 20.10
C SER A 67 0.04 13.25 20.74
N GLY A 68 0.19 14.25 19.87
CA GLY A 68 -0.37 15.57 20.08
C GLY A 68 0.47 16.56 20.89
N SER A 69 1.29 17.32 20.21
CA SER A 69 1.56 18.71 20.66
C SER A 69 1.16 19.77 19.64
N LYS A 70 0.50 19.41 18.53
CA LYS A 70 -0.15 20.39 17.65
C LYS A 70 -1.58 20.09 17.20
N ILE A 71 -2.14 18.91 17.50
CA ILE A 71 -3.58 18.64 17.27
C ILE A 71 -4.41 18.77 18.56
N ILE A 72 -3.83 18.65 19.77
CA ILE A 72 -4.60 18.75 21.03
C ILE A 72 -4.96 20.18 21.48
N THR A 73 -4.79 21.17 20.61
CA THR A 73 -5.50 22.47 20.75
C THR A 73 -6.62 22.65 19.72
N PHE A 74 -6.90 21.65 18.88
CA PHE A 74 -8.11 21.58 18.04
C PHE A 74 -9.23 20.75 18.67
N GLY A 75 -9.02 20.21 19.87
CA GLY A 75 -10.01 19.51 20.69
C GLY A 75 -10.80 20.44 21.60
N LYS A 76 -10.97 21.69 21.21
CA LYS A 76 -11.97 22.55 21.83
C LYS A 76 -13.04 22.75 20.78
N ASP A 77 -14.19 22.12 21.01
CA ASP A 77 -15.33 22.06 20.09
C ASP A 77 -15.86 23.46 19.75
N ASP A 78 -15.46 24.47 20.54
CA ASP A 78 -15.66 25.90 20.33
C ASP A 78 -15.02 26.44 19.04
N ASN A 79 -14.14 25.69 18.39
CA ASN A 79 -13.50 26.06 17.13
C ASN A 79 -14.22 25.57 15.86
N LEU A 80 -15.13 24.60 15.97
CA LEU A 80 -15.93 24.05 14.87
C LEU A 80 -17.30 24.74 14.73
N LEU A 81 -17.74 25.39 15.81
CA LEU A 81 -18.97 26.17 15.88
C LEU A 81 -18.65 27.64 15.60
N SER A 82 -19.35 28.25 14.63
CA SER A 82 -19.24 29.68 14.38
C SER A 82 -19.84 30.46 15.55
N LYS A 83 -19.05 31.39 16.12
CA LYS A 83 -19.39 32.18 17.33
C LYS A 83 -20.68 32.98 17.22
N ASP A 84 -21.12 33.32 16.00
CA ASP A 84 -22.29 34.18 15.81
C ASP A 84 -23.63 33.44 15.69
N ASN A 85 -23.66 32.11 15.43
CA ASN A 85 -24.94 31.44 15.11
C ASN A 85 -25.01 29.92 15.39
N ARG A 86 -24.08 29.33 16.16
CA ARG A 86 -24.00 27.86 16.39
C ARG A 86 -24.05 27.05 15.07
N LYS A 87 -23.54 27.63 13.97
CA LYS A 87 -23.47 26.99 12.66
C LYS A 87 -22.13 26.28 12.52
N ILE A 88 -22.16 25.04 12.04
CA ILE A 88 -20.96 24.23 11.83
C ILE A 88 -20.15 24.82 10.68
N ASN A 89 -18.86 25.05 10.91
CA ASN A 89 -17.93 25.40 9.84
C ASN A 89 -17.54 24.11 9.09
N ASN A 90 -18.22 23.86 7.96
CA ASN A 90 -18.02 22.65 7.15
C ASN A 90 -16.61 22.54 6.55
N GLU A 91 -15.96 23.67 6.23
CA GLU A 91 -14.60 23.68 5.69
C GLU A 91 -13.59 23.19 6.74
N LYS A 92 -13.69 23.72 7.95
CA LYS A 92 -12.84 23.30 9.07
C LYS A 92 -13.14 21.86 9.51
N LEU A 93 -14.41 21.44 9.44
CA LEU A 93 -14.81 20.06 9.70
C LEU A 93 -14.16 19.10 8.70
N TRP A 94 -14.17 19.44 7.42
CA TRP A 94 -13.55 18.66 6.35
C TRP A 94 -12.03 18.56 6.59
N GLN A 95 -11.37 19.68 6.85
CA GLN A 95 -9.93 19.72 7.12
C GLN A 95 -9.53 18.87 8.34
N ILE A 96 -10.27 19.00 9.45
CA ILE A 96 -10.02 18.21 10.67
C ILE A 96 -10.26 16.71 10.42
N SER A 97 -11.28 16.36 9.65
CA SER A 97 -11.56 14.95 9.32
C SER A 97 -10.50 14.36 8.39
N ALA A 98 -9.93 15.16 7.48
CA ALA A 98 -8.86 14.73 6.59
C ALA A 98 -7.56 14.47 7.35
N MET A 99 -7.14 15.41 8.22
CA MET A 99 -5.95 15.21 9.06
C MET A 99 -6.10 14.03 10.02
N GLU A 100 -7.30 13.81 10.56
CA GLU A 100 -7.58 12.67 11.45
C GLU A 100 -7.57 11.34 10.68
N ALA A 101 -7.99 11.32 9.42
CA ALA A 101 -7.87 10.14 8.57
C ALA A 101 -6.40 9.78 8.31
N ASP A 102 -5.56 10.78 8.02
CA ASP A 102 -4.11 10.61 7.86
C ASP A 102 -3.44 10.17 9.17
N GLU A 103 -3.85 10.74 10.31
CA GLU A 103 -3.33 10.36 11.63
C GLU A 103 -3.64 8.90 11.96
N GLN A 104 -4.88 8.44 11.71
CA GLN A 104 -5.27 7.04 11.95
C GLN A 104 -4.51 6.07 11.03
N PHE A 105 -4.30 6.45 9.76
CA PHE A 105 -3.50 5.66 8.83
C PHE A 105 -2.03 5.59 9.30
N TYR A 106 -1.44 6.74 9.61
CA TYR A 106 -0.06 6.83 10.10
C TYR A 106 0.17 6.00 11.36
N GLN A 107 -0.75 6.11 12.33
CA GLN A 107 -0.64 5.38 13.59
C GLN A 107 -0.67 3.87 13.37
N CYS A 108 -1.53 3.38 12.47
CA CYS A 108 -1.56 1.95 12.11
C CYS A 108 -0.19 1.48 11.57
N CYS A 109 0.49 2.28 10.74
CA CYS A 109 1.82 1.92 10.25
C CYS A 109 2.87 1.86 11.35
N VAL A 110 2.82 2.79 12.31
CA VAL A 110 3.73 2.80 13.48
C VAL A 110 3.48 1.58 14.36
N ASP A 111 2.21 1.24 14.60
CA ASP A 111 1.82 0.08 15.42
C ASP A 111 2.28 -1.24 14.77
N ASN A 112 2.34 -1.29 13.43
CA ASN A 112 2.90 -2.40 12.67
C ASN A 112 4.42 -2.31 12.47
N GLN A 113 5.11 -1.41 13.18
CA GLN A 113 6.57 -1.32 13.23
C GLN A 113 7.22 -1.12 11.85
N LEU A 114 6.56 -0.35 10.98
CA LEU A 114 7.16 0.00 9.70
C LEU A 114 8.35 0.95 9.91
N PRO A 115 9.45 0.80 9.14
CA PRO A 115 10.60 1.68 9.21
C PRO A 115 10.24 3.09 8.72
N ASP A 116 11.01 4.09 9.11
CA ASP A 116 10.72 5.51 8.76
C ASP A 116 10.69 5.75 7.24
N SER A 117 11.47 4.97 6.46
CA SER A 117 11.44 5.01 5.00
C SER A 117 10.08 4.66 4.40
N CYS A 118 9.22 3.96 5.15
CA CYS A 118 7.85 3.63 4.76
C CYS A 118 6.82 4.63 5.30
N LEU A 119 7.11 5.30 6.42
CA LEU A 119 6.13 6.14 7.11
C LEU A 119 5.72 7.39 6.32
N ASN A 120 6.58 7.86 5.41
CA ASN A 120 6.23 8.92 4.45
C ASN A 120 5.10 8.52 3.48
N LYS A 121 4.80 7.23 3.35
CA LYS A 121 3.70 6.68 2.53
C LYS A 121 2.41 6.48 3.33
N CYS A 122 2.46 6.60 4.67
CA CYS A 122 1.34 6.34 5.57
C CYS A 122 0.45 7.58 5.79
N SER A 123 0.04 8.19 4.69
CA SER A 123 -0.97 9.24 4.61
C SER A 123 -1.68 9.10 3.27
N TYR A 124 -2.93 9.53 3.14
CA TYR A 124 -3.62 9.50 1.85
C TYR A 124 -2.97 10.42 0.82
N THR A 125 -2.16 11.40 1.23
CA THR A 125 -1.36 12.21 0.31
C THR A 125 -0.10 11.47 -0.17
N GLY A 126 0.63 10.80 0.74
CA GLY A 126 1.85 10.04 0.42
C GLY A 126 1.60 8.64 -0.15
N TYR A 127 0.39 8.11 0.03
CA TYR A 127 -0.08 6.85 -0.53
C TYR A 127 -0.51 7.09 -1.98
N THR A 128 0.45 7.11 -2.88
CA THR A 128 0.24 7.33 -4.32
C THR A 128 0.63 6.10 -5.12
N ARG A 129 0.12 6.03 -6.37
CA ARG A 129 0.49 4.98 -7.32
C ARG A 129 2.01 4.84 -7.42
N ASP A 130 2.71 5.94 -7.65
CA ASP A 130 4.15 5.92 -7.92
C ASP A 130 4.94 5.58 -6.65
N SER A 131 4.51 6.08 -5.48
CA SER A 131 5.13 5.75 -4.20
C SER A 131 5.11 4.25 -3.88
N ILE A 132 4.05 3.53 -4.25
CA ILE A 132 3.96 2.07 -4.05
C ILE A 132 4.61 1.31 -5.20
N ARG A 133 4.42 1.75 -6.45
CA ARG A 133 5.05 1.13 -7.64
C ARG A 133 6.58 1.10 -7.52
N ASN A 134 7.19 2.15 -6.96
CA ASN A 134 8.63 2.20 -6.72
C ASN A 134 9.11 1.14 -5.71
N MET A 135 8.26 0.71 -4.78
CA MET A 135 8.56 -0.39 -3.86
C MET A 135 8.66 -1.74 -4.59
N PHE A 136 7.76 -1.99 -5.56
CA PHE A 136 7.83 -3.19 -6.41
C PHE A 136 9.12 -3.22 -7.22
N MET A 137 9.47 -2.09 -7.83
CA MET A 137 10.68 -1.95 -8.64
C MET A 137 11.97 -1.87 -7.81
N ARG A 138 11.87 -1.92 -6.46
CA ARG A 138 12.99 -1.76 -5.53
C ARG A 138 13.80 -0.49 -5.75
N LEU A 139 13.13 0.54 -6.26
CA LEU A 139 13.66 1.90 -6.40
C LEU A 139 13.39 2.74 -5.14
N ASP A 140 12.64 2.18 -4.19
CA ASP A 140 12.27 2.82 -2.94
C ASP A 140 13.07 2.23 -1.77
N ALA A 141 13.35 3.06 -0.77
CA ALA A 141 14.00 2.63 0.48
C ALA A 141 13.06 1.82 1.39
N CYS A 142 11.74 1.91 1.18
CA CYS A 142 10.77 1.06 1.83
C CYS A 142 10.66 -0.29 1.09
N PRO A 143 10.89 -1.44 1.76
CA PRO A 143 10.86 -2.75 1.12
C PRO A 143 9.45 -3.16 0.69
N LEU A 144 9.32 -3.93 -0.40
CA LEU A 144 8.03 -4.37 -0.96
C LEU A 144 7.14 -5.09 0.06
N GLN A 145 7.72 -5.87 0.98
CA GLN A 145 6.96 -6.63 1.97
C GLN A 145 6.11 -5.71 2.88
N ALA A 146 6.57 -4.48 3.12
CA ALA A 146 5.84 -3.48 3.90
C ALA A 146 4.61 -2.92 3.15
N ALA A 147 4.53 -3.06 1.82
CA ALA A 147 3.38 -2.56 1.05
C ALA A 147 2.07 -3.19 1.49
N SER A 148 2.08 -4.48 1.83
CA SER A 148 0.89 -5.20 2.35
C SER A 148 0.31 -4.53 3.60
N VAL A 149 1.18 -4.14 4.54
CA VAL A 149 0.80 -3.41 5.76
C VAL A 149 0.28 -2.01 5.43
N ILE A 150 0.90 -1.32 4.48
CA ILE A 150 0.45 0.01 4.05
C ILE A 150 -0.96 -0.07 3.44
N HIS A 151 -1.24 -1.07 2.59
CA HIS A 151 -2.59 -1.30 2.05
C HIS A 151 -3.60 -1.62 3.15
N PHE A 152 -3.23 -2.49 4.08
CA PHE A 152 -4.07 -2.87 5.21
C PHE A 152 -4.44 -1.66 6.06
N CYS A 153 -3.45 -0.81 6.39
CA CYS A 153 -3.66 0.39 7.19
C CYS A 153 -4.47 1.45 6.46
N ALA A 154 -4.24 1.65 5.16
CA ALA A 154 -5.05 2.55 4.34
C ALA A 154 -6.52 2.09 4.32
N ALA A 155 -6.76 0.79 4.13
CA ALA A 155 -8.10 0.22 4.08
C ALA A 155 -8.72 -0.03 5.46
N LYS A 156 -8.08 0.38 6.57
CA LYS A 156 -8.55 0.15 7.94
C LYS A 156 -8.87 -1.32 8.27
N GLY A 157 -8.23 -2.26 7.60
CA GLY A 157 -8.51 -3.69 7.76
C GLY A 157 -9.93 -4.11 7.36
N GLN A 158 -10.59 -3.35 6.48
CA GLN A 158 -11.99 -3.61 6.07
C GLN A 158 -12.07 -4.15 4.63
N ASN A 159 -13.20 -4.79 4.34
CA ASN A 159 -13.53 -5.28 3.01
C ASN A 159 -14.18 -4.18 2.16
N HIS A 160 -13.53 -3.85 1.03
CA HIS A 160 -13.97 -2.85 0.05
C HIS A 160 -14.30 -3.45 -1.32
N LEU A 161 -14.50 -4.78 -1.42
CA LEU A 161 -14.74 -5.47 -2.70
C LEU A 161 -15.87 -4.83 -3.51
N GLN A 162 -16.98 -4.46 -2.86
CA GLN A 162 -18.11 -3.82 -3.54
C GLN A 162 -17.72 -2.47 -4.15
N CYS A 163 -17.05 -1.61 -3.37
CA CYS A 163 -16.62 -0.31 -3.85
C CYS A 163 -15.61 -0.45 -4.99
N CYS A 164 -14.59 -1.28 -4.82
CA CYS A 164 -13.58 -1.53 -5.84
C CYS A 164 -14.14 -2.15 -7.12
N GLY A 165 -15.08 -3.10 -6.98
CA GLY A 165 -15.78 -3.71 -8.10
C GLY A 165 -16.52 -2.67 -8.94
N SER A 166 -17.29 -1.81 -8.27
CA SER A 166 -18.04 -0.72 -8.92
C SER A 166 -17.15 0.33 -9.60
N ARG A 167 -15.93 0.54 -9.08
CA ARG A 167 -14.96 1.48 -9.65
C ARG A 167 -13.98 0.83 -10.64
N GLY A 168 -14.20 -0.44 -11.00
CA GLY A 168 -13.46 -1.10 -12.07
C GLY A 168 -12.03 -1.50 -11.72
N VAL A 169 -11.69 -1.70 -10.44
CA VAL A 169 -10.33 -2.15 -10.03
C VAL A 169 -9.96 -3.50 -10.66
N HIS A 170 -10.96 -4.33 -10.99
CA HIS A 170 -10.79 -5.63 -11.66
C HIS A 170 -10.60 -5.55 -13.19
N THR A 171 -10.64 -4.35 -13.78
CA THR A 171 -10.61 -4.16 -15.25
C THR A 171 -9.21 -3.96 -15.82
N THR A 172 -8.17 -4.10 -15.00
CA THR A 172 -6.77 -4.02 -15.44
C THR A 172 -6.36 -5.30 -16.17
N LEU A 173 -5.15 -5.33 -16.72
CA LEU A 173 -4.58 -6.54 -17.35
C LEU A 173 -4.49 -7.73 -16.38
N ALA A 174 -4.32 -7.49 -15.08
CA ALA A 174 -4.29 -8.54 -14.06
C ALA A 174 -5.70 -9.01 -13.64
N GLY A 175 -6.76 -8.36 -14.13
CA GLY A 175 -8.14 -8.80 -13.97
C GLY A 175 -8.62 -8.84 -12.51
N PRO A 176 -9.45 -9.84 -12.14
CA PRO A 176 -9.99 -9.98 -10.78
C PRO A 176 -8.94 -10.12 -9.67
N LYS A 177 -7.70 -10.49 -10.01
CA LYS A 177 -6.59 -10.59 -9.05
C LYS A 177 -6.36 -9.30 -8.28
N CYS A 178 -6.67 -8.15 -8.87
CA CYS A 178 -6.52 -6.84 -8.24
C CYS A 178 -7.50 -6.58 -7.10
N LEU A 179 -8.60 -7.33 -7.03
CA LEU A 179 -9.56 -7.21 -5.93
C LEU A 179 -8.99 -7.72 -4.60
N ILE A 180 -7.86 -8.44 -4.63
CA ILE A 180 -7.17 -8.87 -3.41
C ILE A 180 -6.72 -7.69 -2.55
N PHE A 181 -6.42 -6.54 -3.16
CA PHE A 181 -6.06 -5.32 -2.43
C PHE A 181 -7.27 -4.64 -1.78
N CYS A 182 -8.48 -4.99 -2.20
CA CYS A 182 -9.71 -4.38 -1.71
C CYS A 182 -10.26 -5.09 -0.49
N ASP A 183 -10.01 -6.39 -0.36
CA ASP A 183 -10.28 -7.11 0.88
C ASP A 183 -9.05 -7.07 1.78
N GLN A 184 -9.07 -6.21 2.80
CA GLN A 184 -7.98 -6.09 3.76
C GLN A 184 -8.37 -6.65 5.12
N THR A 185 -9.35 -7.56 5.18
CA THR A 185 -9.70 -8.23 6.43
C THR A 185 -8.49 -8.99 7.01
N PRO A 186 -8.26 -8.94 8.34
CA PRO A 186 -7.13 -9.63 8.95
C PRO A 186 -7.11 -11.13 8.64
N GLY A 187 -5.91 -11.68 8.44
CA GLY A 187 -5.71 -13.12 8.22
C GLY A 187 -5.46 -13.52 6.77
N ASN A 188 -5.74 -12.65 5.79
CA ASN A 188 -5.42 -12.88 4.39
C ASN A 188 -4.15 -12.12 3.96
N VAL A 189 -2.97 -12.65 4.30
CA VAL A 189 -1.70 -12.01 3.93
C VAL A 189 -1.30 -12.43 2.51
N THR A 190 -1.37 -11.47 1.59
CA THR A 190 -0.98 -11.68 0.20
C THR A 190 0.51 -11.51 0.01
N GLN A 191 1.18 -12.51 -0.58
CA GLN A 191 2.57 -12.34 -1.02
C GLN A 191 2.57 -11.51 -2.31
N LEU A 192 3.14 -10.31 -2.22
CA LEU A 192 3.18 -9.36 -3.34
C LEU A 192 4.40 -9.64 -4.23
N ASP A 193 4.13 -9.76 -5.54
CA ASP A 193 5.12 -9.93 -6.60
C ASP A 193 4.83 -9.00 -7.79
N PHE A 194 5.68 -9.01 -8.81
CA PHE A 194 5.53 -8.15 -10.00
C PHE A 194 4.24 -8.37 -10.80
N SER A 195 3.57 -9.52 -10.65
CA SER A 195 2.32 -9.79 -11.39
C SER A 195 1.14 -8.92 -10.92
N TYR A 196 1.27 -8.27 -9.76
CA TYR A 196 0.29 -7.30 -9.26
C TYR A 196 0.53 -5.87 -9.76
N LEU A 197 1.63 -5.60 -10.47
CA LEU A 197 1.93 -4.26 -10.96
C LEU A 197 0.82 -3.65 -11.84
N PRO A 198 0.15 -4.41 -12.74
CA PRO A 198 -0.97 -3.87 -13.52
C PRO A 198 -2.16 -3.40 -12.67
N CYS A 199 -2.33 -3.91 -11.44
CA CYS A 199 -3.40 -3.47 -10.54
C CYS A 199 -3.29 -1.99 -10.17
N TYR A 200 -2.07 -1.44 -10.21
CA TYR A 200 -1.81 -0.04 -9.90
C TYR A 200 -2.24 0.94 -10.99
N GLU A 201 -2.68 0.45 -12.15
CA GLU A 201 -3.35 1.29 -13.17
C GLU A 201 -4.63 1.91 -12.64
N ARG A 202 -5.33 1.21 -11.73
CA ARG A 202 -6.59 1.65 -11.07
C ARG A 202 -6.38 2.03 -9.60
N PHE A 203 -5.16 2.48 -9.27
CA PHE A 203 -4.79 2.73 -7.88
C PHE A 203 -5.62 3.86 -7.24
N GLU A 204 -5.92 4.93 -7.98
CA GLU A 204 -6.69 6.05 -7.43
C GLU A 204 -8.15 5.66 -7.17
N GLU A 205 -8.74 4.81 -8.01
CA GLU A 205 -10.06 4.23 -7.78
C GLU A 205 -10.09 3.37 -6.52
N MET A 206 -9.08 2.51 -6.34
CA MET A 206 -8.92 1.70 -5.13
C MET A 206 -8.74 2.58 -3.88
N LYS A 207 -7.78 3.51 -3.92
CA LYS A 207 -7.49 4.45 -2.83
C LYS A 207 -8.72 5.27 -2.44
N SER A 208 -9.51 5.72 -3.41
CA SER A 208 -10.72 6.50 -3.14
C SER A 208 -11.73 5.72 -2.31
N CYS A 209 -11.84 4.39 -2.48
CA CYS A 209 -12.69 3.56 -1.64
C CYS A 209 -12.26 3.58 -0.18
N PHE A 210 -10.94 3.46 0.06
CA PHE A 210 -10.37 3.46 1.41
C PHE A 210 -10.55 4.82 2.08
N TYR A 211 -10.17 5.89 1.39
CA TYR A 211 -10.27 7.25 1.91
C TYR A 211 -11.71 7.63 2.26
N ASN A 212 -12.65 7.41 1.33
CA ASN A 212 -14.04 7.79 1.51
C ASN A 212 -14.71 7.05 2.67
N ASN A 213 -14.36 5.77 2.89
CA ASN A 213 -14.86 4.99 4.03
C ASN A 213 -14.47 5.66 5.36
N VAL A 214 -13.17 5.92 5.55
CA VAL A 214 -12.66 6.54 6.78
C VAL A 214 -13.21 7.94 6.96
N PHE A 215 -13.11 8.75 5.90
CA PHE A 215 -13.49 10.15 5.92
C PHE A 215 -14.97 10.36 6.26
N THR A 216 -15.85 9.58 5.62
CA THR A 216 -17.30 9.65 5.88
C THR A 216 -17.63 9.24 7.32
N SER A 217 -16.97 8.20 7.83
CA SER A 217 -17.13 7.76 9.22
C SER A 217 -16.74 8.86 10.22
N LEU A 218 -15.60 9.53 9.99
CA LEU A 218 -15.13 10.62 10.84
C LEU A 218 -16.09 11.81 10.84
N ILE A 219 -16.53 12.26 9.66
CA ILE A 219 -17.49 13.33 9.53
C ILE A 219 -18.80 13.01 10.27
N ASN A 220 -19.36 11.82 10.05
CA ASN A 220 -20.61 11.40 10.69
C ASN A 220 -20.48 11.36 12.21
N ASN A 221 -19.34 10.86 12.72
CA ASN A 221 -19.07 10.84 14.15
C ASN A 221 -18.96 12.25 14.75
N LYS A 222 -18.32 13.18 14.04
CA LYS A 222 -18.21 14.58 14.50
C LYS A 222 -19.57 15.29 14.49
N TYR A 223 -20.37 15.16 13.43
CA TYR A 223 -21.74 15.69 13.40
C TYR A 223 -22.58 15.14 14.55
N LYS A 224 -22.51 13.83 14.82
CA LYS A 224 -23.23 13.21 15.94
C LYS A 224 -22.79 13.73 17.31
N LYS A 225 -21.52 14.09 17.49
CA LYS A 225 -21.01 14.72 18.72
C LYS A 225 -21.52 16.16 18.86
N LEU A 226 -21.43 16.94 17.78
CA LEU A 226 -21.89 18.34 17.76
C LEU A 226 -23.40 18.47 17.95
N ALA A 227 -24.20 17.50 17.46
CA ALA A 227 -25.65 17.50 17.67
C ALA A 227 -26.09 17.16 19.10
N LYS A 228 -25.18 16.63 19.95
CA LYS A 228 -25.45 16.34 21.36
C LYS A 228 -25.07 17.50 22.30
N GLN A 229 -24.40 18.53 21.79
CA GLN A 229 -24.00 19.73 22.52
C GLN A 229 -25.02 20.85 22.34
#